data_AF-A0A1L9PDD5-F1
#
_entry.id   AF-A0A1L9PDD5-F1
#
_cell.length_a   1.000
_cell.length_b   1.000
_cell.length_c   1.000
_cell.angle_alpha   90.00
_cell.angle_beta   90.00
_cell.angle_gamma   90.00
#
_symmetry.space_group_name_H-M   'P 1'
#
loop_
_entity.id
_entity.type
_entity.pdbx_description
1 polymer ?
#
loop_
_entity_poly.entity_id
_entity_poly.type
_entity_poly.pdbx_seq_one_letter_code
_entity_poly.pdbx_strand_id
1 'polypeptide(L)'
;MATDGDASGAPGSQAEQSMVEPMIVRVIELAGHHKQDNKELLVYFADGLKEIALTVMSADGEKPGNPMLSLARQYYQQATTLGGILNCDRYFSDLPQSHNLSSHTNCKAQCKTTIEQRWILLWSEALHNCPGPDLFEPHLSPLFSSFDFGLDKMPRYLFRTYDRKSFGRSDEDVMVSPASKDGLLNSKLDIFSLNKDLAMSIVDRHMNPWFVKDYWRQPPDNFMSWTSSLLYAVQYALYRRYHHGCTSEEIKICVVDTTAFQKGQFIHAKRLLKAYYDRVKRVDMRQSFSTRLLVYIYQNGEFLSQGALSHRGKSCVMSLAGLEKSGLYSLYPELAILEGQSKWAVTTAHLRKLWTEQHVSTYEELETALLLARACFVGFDVLDLAIMILSFRRRKFKHATYARSEKSSQGSERDIPDWGRKPQEVRQYLAALDVLEPMPQESKESTVKTCRETDRPTLQVLLKCFLVTS
;
A
#
# COMPACT_ATOMS: atom_id res chain seq x y z
N MET A 1 -15.62 56.95 30.90
CA MET A 1 -14.34 56.25 30.76
C MET A 1 -14.38 55.01 31.65
N ALA A 2 -14.83 53.89 31.07
CA ALA A 2 -14.74 52.58 31.67
C ALA A 2 -14.30 51.65 30.54
N THR A 3 -13.17 50.99 30.72
CA THR A 3 -12.60 50.03 29.78
C THR A 3 -13.01 48.64 30.23
N ASP A 4 -13.89 47.99 29.46
CA ASP A 4 -14.13 46.55 29.58
C ASP A 4 -13.02 45.82 28.82
N GLY A 5 -12.31 44.97 29.55
CA GLY A 5 -11.35 44.01 29.01
C GLY A 5 -12.08 42.71 28.68
N ASP A 6 -12.12 42.37 27.40
CA ASP A 6 -12.70 41.12 26.91
C ASP A 6 -11.59 40.06 26.83
N ALA A 7 -11.72 39.01 27.66
CA ALA A 7 -10.84 37.85 27.69
C ALA A 7 -11.53 36.67 27.00
N SER A 8 -11.43 36.60 25.67
CA SER A 8 -11.88 35.45 24.89
C SER A 8 -10.75 34.42 24.77
N GLY A 9 -10.63 33.53 25.76
CA GLY A 9 -9.87 32.29 25.64
C GLY A 9 -10.64 31.27 24.81
N ALA A 10 -10.07 30.81 23.70
CA ALA A 10 -10.70 29.83 22.82
C ALA A 10 -10.87 28.46 23.52
N PRO A 11 -12.06 27.83 23.49
CA PRO A 11 -12.37 26.58 24.20
C PRO A 11 -11.72 25.31 23.62
N GLY A 12 -10.86 25.42 22.61
CA GLY A 12 -10.17 24.27 21.99
C GLY A 12 -8.94 23.77 22.77
N SER A 13 -8.25 24.62 23.53
CA SER A 13 -6.92 24.27 24.08
C SER A 13 -6.94 23.37 25.32
N GLN A 14 -7.99 23.45 26.15
CA GLN A 14 -8.06 22.67 27.40
C GLN A 14 -8.43 21.20 27.15
N ALA A 15 -9.26 20.91 26.14
CA ALA A 15 -9.67 19.55 25.81
C ALA A 15 -8.53 18.74 25.18
N GLU A 16 -7.70 19.37 24.34
CA GLU A 16 -6.52 18.73 23.74
C GLU A 16 -5.46 18.40 24.79
N GLN A 17 -5.19 19.33 25.72
CA GLN A 17 -4.27 19.09 26.85
C GLN A 17 -4.72 17.93 27.75
N SER A 18 -6.03 17.72 27.91
CA SER A 18 -6.58 16.63 28.72
C SER A 18 -6.36 15.23 28.11
N MET A 19 -6.08 15.12 26.81
CA MET A 19 -5.90 13.82 26.13
C MET A 19 -4.43 13.43 25.92
N VAL A 20 -3.50 14.37 26.07
CA VAL A 20 -2.06 14.16 25.85
C VAL A 20 -1.49 13.20 26.88
N GLU A 21 -1.63 13.48 28.18
CA GLU A 21 -1.00 12.69 29.25
C GLU A 21 -1.39 11.20 29.21
N PRO A 22 -2.68 10.82 29.06
CA PRO A 22 -3.07 9.42 28.93
C PRO A 22 -2.45 8.73 27.71
N MET A 23 -2.21 9.45 26.61
CA MET A 23 -1.61 8.88 25.40
C MET A 23 -0.11 8.61 25.59
N ILE A 24 0.61 9.55 26.21
CA ILE A 24 2.03 9.37 26.56
C ILE A 24 2.20 8.14 27.45
N VAL A 25 1.37 8.03 28.50
CA VAL A 25 1.41 6.88 29.42
C VAL A 25 1.18 5.57 28.67
N ARG A 26 0.18 5.50 27.79
CA ARG A 26 -0.08 4.29 26.98
C ARG A 26 1.10 3.91 26.08
N VAL A 27 1.74 4.87 25.42
CA VAL A 27 2.93 4.59 24.59
C VAL A 27 4.08 4.06 25.44
N ILE A 28 4.32 4.65 26.61
CA ILE A 28 5.37 4.18 27.53
C ILE A 28 5.05 2.77 28.07
N GLU A 29 3.78 2.46 28.33
CA GLU A 29 3.34 1.13 28.79
C GLU A 29 3.62 0.04 27.75
N LEU A 30 3.68 0.38 26.46
CA LEU A 30 4.07 -0.55 25.40
C LEU A 30 5.55 -0.94 25.45
N ALA A 31 6.40 -0.21 26.17
CA ALA A 31 7.81 -0.55 26.36
C ALA A 31 8.07 -1.57 27.48
N GLY A 32 7.02 -2.18 28.05
CA GLY A 32 7.12 -3.34 28.94
C GLY A 32 8.20 -3.21 30.01
N HIS A 33 9.24 -4.03 29.89
CA HIS A 33 10.31 -4.16 30.88
C HIS A 33 11.28 -2.97 30.89
N HIS A 34 11.52 -2.33 29.73
CA HIS A 34 12.46 -1.21 29.64
C HIS A 34 11.97 0.09 30.28
N LYS A 35 10.66 0.20 30.57
CA LYS A 35 10.09 1.34 31.31
C LYS A 35 10.77 1.55 32.66
N GLN A 36 11.01 0.48 33.41
CA GLN A 36 11.56 0.58 34.77
C GLN A 36 13.03 1.01 34.74
N ASP A 37 13.79 0.51 33.77
CA ASP A 37 15.23 0.79 33.60
C ASP A 37 15.51 2.24 33.20
N ASN A 38 14.50 2.96 32.71
CA ASN A 38 14.63 4.30 32.16
C ASN A 38 13.81 5.35 32.94
N LYS A 39 13.39 5.05 34.18
CA LYS A 39 12.54 5.95 34.98
C LYS A 39 13.13 7.36 35.13
N GLU A 40 14.43 7.48 35.33
CA GLU A 40 15.12 8.77 35.46
C GLU A 40 15.05 9.60 34.18
N LEU A 41 15.28 8.98 33.02
CA LEU A 41 15.18 9.65 31.71
C LEU A 41 13.75 10.03 31.38
N LEU A 42 12.77 9.19 31.73
CA LEU A 42 11.34 9.51 31.55
C LEU A 42 10.93 10.74 32.37
N VAL A 43 11.44 10.88 33.59
CA VAL A 43 11.21 12.08 34.43
C VAL A 43 11.91 13.29 33.83
N TYR A 44 13.17 13.15 33.44
CA TYR A 44 13.96 14.24 32.86
C TYR A 44 13.35 14.79 31.58
N PHE A 45 12.91 13.91 30.67
CA PHE A 45 12.33 14.29 29.39
C PHE A 45 10.82 14.50 29.42
N ALA A 46 10.17 14.55 30.59
CA ALA A 46 8.70 14.64 30.69
C ALA A 46 8.11 15.80 29.88
N ASP A 47 8.73 16.98 29.93
CA ASP A 47 8.26 18.15 29.18
C ASP A 47 8.50 18.01 27.67
N GLY A 48 9.63 17.43 27.27
CA GLY A 48 9.91 17.11 25.86
C GLY A 48 8.94 16.08 25.28
N LEU A 49 8.55 15.08 26.08
CA LEU A 49 7.54 14.09 25.70
C LEU A 49 6.18 14.75 25.46
N LYS A 50 5.78 15.70 26.33
CA LYS A 50 4.56 16.50 26.19
C LYS A 50 4.59 17.40 24.97
N GLU A 51 5.71 18.09 24.74
CA GLU A 51 5.90 18.97 23.58
C GLU A 51 5.70 18.20 22.26
N ILE A 52 6.33 17.03 22.13
CA ILE A 52 6.19 16.17 20.95
C ILE A 52 4.75 15.66 20.83
N ALA A 53 4.13 15.22 21.93
CA ALA A 53 2.76 14.72 21.90
C ALA A 53 1.75 15.80 21.47
N LEU A 54 1.89 17.02 22.00
CA LEU A 54 1.10 18.17 21.55
C LEU A 54 1.30 18.43 20.06
N THR A 55 2.54 18.41 19.59
CA THR A 55 2.84 18.61 18.15
C THR A 55 2.18 17.56 17.27
N VAL A 56 2.21 16.28 17.68
CA VAL A 56 1.57 15.18 16.93
C VAL A 56 0.04 15.30 16.97
N MET A 57 -0.54 15.73 18.09
CA MET A 57 -1.99 15.80 18.27
C MET A 57 -2.63 17.06 17.67
N SER A 58 -1.91 18.18 17.65
CA SER A 58 -2.38 19.47 17.10
C SER A 58 -2.09 19.64 15.61
N ALA A 59 -1.56 18.61 14.92
CA ALA A 59 -1.37 18.64 13.47
C ALA A 59 -2.75 18.66 12.76
N ASP A 60 -3.21 19.87 12.45
CA ASP A 60 -4.56 20.24 12.01
C ASP A 60 -4.91 19.85 10.55
N GLY A 61 -4.33 18.76 10.03
CA GLY A 61 -4.60 18.23 8.68
C GLY A 61 -5.05 16.77 8.75
N GLU A 62 -6.12 16.42 7.99
CA GLU A 62 -6.66 15.06 7.78
C GLU A 62 -6.05 13.98 8.69
N LYS A 63 -6.61 13.81 9.91
CA LYS A 63 -6.10 12.94 10.99
C LYS A 63 -5.26 11.75 10.48
N PRO A 64 -3.92 11.81 10.55
CA PRO A 64 -3.08 10.76 10.02
C PRO A 64 -2.98 9.63 11.04
N GLY A 65 -3.73 8.55 10.80
CA GLY A 65 -3.39 7.23 11.32
C GLY A 65 -3.69 7.01 12.78
N ASN A 66 -3.11 5.94 13.33
CA ASN A 66 -3.18 5.68 14.76
C ASN A 66 -2.26 6.69 15.49
N PRO A 67 -2.80 7.66 16.26
CA PRO A 67 -1.99 8.70 16.90
C PRO A 67 -0.95 8.13 17.86
N MET A 68 -1.21 6.95 18.42
CA MET A 68 -0.27 6.25 19.29
C MET A 68 0.95 5.74 18.52
N LEU A 69 0.77 5.23 17.31
CA LEU A 69 1.87 4.77 16.45
C LEU A 69 2.70 5.97 15.97
N SER A 70 2.05 7.05 15.54
CA SER A 70 2.73 8.28 15.11
C SER A 70 3.54 8.89 16.27
N LEU A 71 2.99 8.89 17.48
CA LEU A 71 3.69 9.35 18.67
C LEU A 71 4.90 8.48 19.00
N ALA A 72 4.76 7.15 18.99
CA ALA A 72 5.87 6.23 19.24
C ALA A 72 7.00 6.37 18.20
N ARG A 73 6.65 6.58 16.93
CA ARG A 73 7.63 6.87 15.86
C ARG A 73 8.41 8.15 16.15
N GLN A 74 7.71 9.22 16.54
CA GLN A 74 8.35 10.49 16.86
C GLN A 74 9.26 10.40 18.09
N TYR A 75 8.84 9.69 19.14
CA TYR A 75 9.71 9.46 20.30
C TYR A 75 10.96 8.69 19.94
N TYR A 76 10.83 7.59 19.20
CA TYR A 76 11.98 6.83 18.70
C TYR A 76 12.91 7.69 17.83
N GLN A 77 12.36 8.50 16.93
CA GLN A 77 13.14 9.38 16.06
C GLN A 77 13.88 10.45 16.85
N GLN A 78 13.23 11.12 17.79
CA GLN A 78 13.83 12.15 18.64
C GLN A 78 14.90 11.58 19.58
N ALA A 79 14.74 10.33 20.03
CA ALA A 79 15.73 9.65 20.86
C ALA A 79 16.98 9.22 20.10
N THR A 80 16.85 8.88 18.82
CA THR A 80 17.95 8.37 17.98
C THR A 80 18.65 9.43 17.12
N THR A 81 18.01 10.58 16.91
CA THR A 81 18.56 11.68 16.10
C THR A 81 19.50 12.54 16.94
N LEU A 82 20.70 12.85 16.41
CA LEU A 82 21.61 13.80 17.05
C LEU A 82 20.94 15.18 17.19
N GLY A 83 20.91 15.72 18.40
CA GLY A 83 20.24 16.99 18.71
C GLY A 83 18.72 16.90 18.81
N GLY A 84 18.13 15.70 18.73
CA GLY A 84 16.71 15.49 18.99
C GLY A 84 16.32 15.85 20.43
N ILE A 85 15.05 16.21 20.64
CA ILE A 85 14.56 16.71 21.95
C ILE A 85 14.79 15.67 23.06
N LEU A 86 14.62 14.39 22.71
CA LEU A 86 14.78 13.23 23.60
C LEU A 86 16.17 12.59 23.50
N ASN A 87 17.13 13.22 22.85
CA ASN A 87 18.47 12.64 22.71
C ASN A 87 19.18 12.63 24.08
N CYS A 88 19.70 11.46 24.46
CA CYS A 88 20.39 11.25 25.75
C CYS A 88 21.56 12.20 26.00
N ASP A 89 22.20 12.75 24.96
CA ASP A 89 23.27 13.73 25.12
C ASP A 89 22.83 14.93 25.96
N ARG A 90 21.58 15.37 25.83
CA ARG A 90 21.02 16.48 26.61
C ARG A 90 21.02 16.16 28.10
N TYR A 91 20.60 14.95 28.46
CA TYR A 91 20.63 14.47 29.85
C TYR A 91 22.04 14.52 30.43
N PHE A 92 23.04 14.06 29.67
CA PHE A 92 24.43 14.06 30.14
C PHE A 92 25.08 15.45 30.18
N SER A 93 24.65 16.36 29.30
CA SER A 93 25.12 17.76 29.29
C SER A 93 24.65 18.57 30.49
N ASP A 94 23.45 18.28 31.00
CA ASP A 94 22.82 19.05 32.07
C ASP A 94 23.13 18.50 33.48
N LEU A 95 23.81 17.35 33.57
CA LEU A 95 24.28 16.81 34.84
C LEU A 95 25.35 17.74 35.46
N PRO A 96 25.20 18.17 36.73
CA PRO A 96 26.18 19.03 37.37
C PRO A 96 27.54 18.33 37.46
N GLN A 97 28.61 19.08 37.13
CA GLN A 97 30.01 18.60 37.14
C GLN A 97 30.48 18.08 38.52
N SER A 98 29.68 18.23 39.57
CA SER A 98 29.98 17.83 40.95
C SER A 98 29.79 16.33 41.25
N HIS A 99 29.17 15.54 40.37
CA HIS A 99 29.26 14.07 40.46
C HIS A 99 30.58 13.58 39.86
N ASN A 100 31.66 13.85 40.60
CA ASN A 100 32.96 13.22 40.42
C ASN A 100 32.89 11.73 40.84
N LEU A 101 32.23 10.90 40.02
CA LEU A 101 32.68 9.52 39.88
C LEU A 101 33.96 9.56 39.04
N SER A 102 35.07 9.32 39.72
CA SER A 102 36.44 8.95 39.31
C SER A 102 36.90 9.24 37.86
N SER A 103 38.16 9.67 37.79
CA SER A 103 39.04 10.03 36.67
C SER A 103 39.24 9.00 35.53
N HIS A 104 38.22 8.20 35.16
CA HIS A 104 38.29 7.23 34.07
C HIS A 104 37.30 7.59 32.97
N THR A 105 37.78 8.37 31.99
CA THR A 105 37.05 8.77 30.78
C THR A 105 36.39 7.59 30.06
N ASN A 106 37.03 6.42 30.07
CA ASN A 106 36.48 5.18 29.49
C ASN A 106 35.23 4.66 30.22
N CYS A 107 35.17 4.76 31.56
CA CYS A 107 34.03 4.29 32.34
C CYS A 107 32.80 5.20 32.13
N LYS A 108 33.02 6.52 32.03
CA LYS A 108 31.96 7.50 31.72
C LYS A 108 31.39 7.30 30.32
N ALA A 109 32.26 7.09 29.32
CA ALA A 109 31.82 6.82 27.95
C ALA A 109 31.00 5.51 27.85
N GLN A 110 31.46 4.45 28.52
CA GLN A 110 30.76 3.16 28.52
C GLN A 110 29.40 3.23 29.24
N CYS A 111 29.32 3.94 30.37
CA CYS A 111 28.06 4.17 31.08
C CYS A 111 27.07 4.96 30.23
N LYS A 112 27.55 6.04 29.58
CA LYS A 112 26.75 6.84 28.63
C LYS A 112 26.16 5.98 27.51
N THR A 113 27.00 5.18 26.85
CA THR A 113 26.56 4.27 25.78
C THR A 113 25.54 3.25 26.28
N THR A 114 25.69 2.73 27.49
CA THR A 114 24.75 1.76 28.07
C THR A 114 23.38 2.40 28.33
N ILE A 115 23.35 3.61 28.87
CA ILE A 115 22.11 4.36 29.13
C ILE A 115 21.44 4.75 27.81
N GLU A 116 22.20 5.27 26.86
CA GLU A 116 21.71 5.61 25.52
C GLU A 116 21.08 4.39 24.82
N GLN A 117 21.74 3.23 24.87
CA GLN A 117 21.20 1.99 24.32
C GLN A 117 19.88 1.59 25.00
N ARG A 118 19.79 1.64 26.32
CA ARG A 118 18.55 1.34 27.06
C ARG A 118 17.42 2.31 26.73
N TRP A 119 17.74 3.57 26.51
CA TRP A 119 16.77 4.59 26.11
C TRP A 119 16.23 4.35 24.70
N ILE A 120 17.12 4.03 23.75
CA ILE A 120 16.73 3.65 22.39
C ILE A 120 15.90 2.36 22.40
N LEU A 121 16.28 1.37 23.22
CA LEU A 121 15.54 0.11 23.36
C LEU A 121 14.12 0.33 23.90
N LEU A 122 13.93 1.22 24.87
CA LEU A 122 12.60 1.59 25.38
C LEU A 122 11.69 2.05 24.24
N TRP A 123 12.14 3.00 23.43
CA TRP A 123 11.31 3.55 22.35
C TRP A 123 11.16 2.57 21.18
N SER A 124 12.18 1.75 20.92
CA SER A 124 12.11 0.66 19.96
C SER A 124 11.04 -0.36 20.37
N GLU A 125 10.98 -0.77 21.64
CA GLU A 125 9.97 -1.70 22.16
C GLU A 125 8.58 -1.08 22.12
N ALA A 126 8.42 0.16 22.57
CA ALA A 126 7.15 0.89 22.48
C ALA A 126 6.62 0.96 21.03
N LEU A 127 7.50 1.30 20.08
CA LEU A 127 7.16 1.37 18.66
C LEU A 127 6.80 -0.01 18.09
N HIS A 128 7.56 -1.04 18.45
CA HIS A 128 7.29 -2.41 18.00
C HIS A 128 5.90 -2.88 18.45
N ASN A 129 5.54 -2.60 19.71
CA ASN A 129 4.29 -3.00 20.33
C ASN A 129 3.11 -2.08 19.98
N CYS A 130 3.32 -1.00 19.23
CA CYS A 130 2.25 -0.11 18.81
C CYS A 130 1.31 -0.77 17.80
N PRO A 131 -0.01 -0.88 18.09
CA PRO A 131 -1.01 -1.25 17.10
C PRO A 131 -1.14 -0.18 16.02
N GLY A 132 -1.71 -0.56 14.88
CA GLY A 132 -2.07 0.37 13.81
C GLY A 132 -1.39 0.05 12.48
N PRO A 133 -1.93 0.61 11.38
CA PRO A 133 -1.40 0.39 10.05
C PRO A 133 -0.08 1.14 9.85
N ASP A 134 0.84 0.51 9.13
CA ASP A 134 2.06 1.16 8.68
C ASP A 134 1.76 1.99 7.42
N LEU A 135 1.50 3.29 7.61
CA LEU A 135 1.19 4.26 6.55
C LEU A 135 2.45 4.90 5.97
N PHE A 136 2.41 5.23 4.69
CA PHE A 136 3.37 6.09 3.99
C PHE A 136 3.10 7.56 4.30
N GLU A 137 4.07 8.25 4.89
CA GLU A 137 3.96 9.62 5.39
C GLU A 137 5.03 10.54 4.76
N PRO A 138 5.05 10.71 3.42
CA PRO A 138 6.09 11.48 2.74
C PRO A 138 6.17 12.95 3.17
N HIS A 139 5.06 13.51 3.69
CA HIS A 139 4.98 14.89 4.17
C HIS A 139 5.85 15.12 5.42
N LEU A 140 6.11 14.08 6.23
CA LEU A 140 7.01 14.16 7.38
C LEU A 140 8.48 14.23 6.98
N SER A 141 8.80 13.91 5.72
CA SER A 141 10.16 13.99 5.20
C SER A 141 10.39 15.33 4.48
N PRO A 142 11.31 16.19 4.94
CA PRO A 142 11.62 17.45 4.26
C PRO A 142 12.01 17.26 2.79
N LEU A 143 12.66 16.12 2.47
CA LEU A 143 13.11 15.78 1.13
C LEU A 143 11.95 15.52 0.15
N PHE A 144 10.82 15.04 0.67
CA PHE A 144 9.70 14.54 -0.13
C PHE A 144 8.39 15.32 0.09
N SER A 145 8.36 16.26 1.03
CA SER A 145 7.21 17.13 1.34
C SER A 145 6.57 17.82 0.13
N SER A 146 7.38 18.15 -0.89
CA SER A 146 6.92 18.80 -2.13
C SER A 146 6.60 17.84 -3.28
N PHE A 147 6.80 16.53 -3.11
CA PHE A 147 6.60 15.55 -4.17
C PHE A 147 5.19 14.95 -4.08
N ASP A 148 4.42 15.05 -5.16
CA ASP A 148 3.11 14.40 -5.25
C ASP A 148 3.25 12.88 -5.48
N PHE A 149 3.04 12.10 -4.43
CA PHE A 149 2.95 10.64 -4.52
C PHE A 149 1.58 10.13 -4.99
N GLY A 150 0.57 11.01 -5.07
CA GLY A 150 -0.80 10.66 -5.46
C GLY A 150 -1.46 9.70 -4.48
N LEU A 151 -1.26 9.90 -3.18
CA LEU A 151 -1.80 9.00 -2.13
C LEU A 151 -3.33 8.98 -2.09
N ASP A 152 -3.98 9.99 -2.67
CA ASP A 152 -5.41 10.14 -2.90
C ASP A 152 -5.90 9.48 -4.20
N LYS A 153 -4.99 9.17 -5.13
CA LYS A 153 -5.30 8.65 -6.47
C LYS A 153 -4.98 7.17 -6.55
N MET A 154 -5.74 6.34 -5.83
CA MET A 154 -5.57 4.88 -5.86
C MET A 154 -6.54 4.21 -6.84
N PRO A 155 -6.15 3.12 -7.51
CA PRO A 155 -7.11 2.23 -8.14
C PRO A 155 -8.03 1.63 -7.09
N ARG A 156 -9.32 1.51 -7.39
CA ARG A 156 -10.30 0.90 -6.48
C ARG A 156 -9.87 -0.50 -6.03
N TYR A 157 -9.31 -1.30 -6.94
CA TYR A 157 -8.87 -2.65 -6.64
C TYR A 157 -7.37 -2.82 -6.79
N LEU A 158 -6.79 -3.53 -5.83
CA LEU A 158 -5.42 -4.04 -5.90
C LEU A 158 -5.42 -5.55 -5.67
N PHE A 159 -4.52 -6.23 -6.36
CA PHE A 159 -4.40 -7.68 -6.36
C PHE A 159 -3.03 -8.11 -5.88
N ARG A 160 -2.96 -9.23 -5.17
CA ARG A 160 -1.72 -9.90 -4.80
C ARG A 160 -1.87 -11.41 -4.90
N THR A 161 -0.97 -12.02 -5.66
CA THR A 161 -0.85 -13.48 -5.73
C THR A 161 0.12 -13.98 -4.68
N TYR A 162 -0.25 -15.03 -3.94
CA TYR A 162 0.61 -15.64 -2.94
C TYR A 162 0.41 -17.16 -2.84
N ASP A 163 1.38 -17.82 -2.20
CA ASP A 163 1.39 -19.26 -1.86
C ASP A 163 2.39 -19.45 -0.70
N ARG A 164 2.58 -20.68 -0.23
CA ARG A 164 3.49 -21.01 0.89
C ARG A 164 4.97 -20.63 0.68
N LYS A 165 5.41 -20.38 -0.54
CA LYS A 165 6.76 -19.90 -0.89
C LYS A 165 6.84 -18.38 -1.07
N SER A 166 5.75 -17.66 -0.85
CA SER A 166 5.78 -16.19 -0.87
C SER A 166 6.63 -15.67 0.28
N PHE A 167 7.35 -14.58 0.04
CA PHE A 167 8.00 -13.83 1.11
C PHE A 167 6.95 -13.19 2.03
N GLY A 168 7.29 -13.09 3.32
CA GLY A 168 6.40 -12.60 4.36
C GLY A 168 5.42 -13.66 4.86
N ARG A 169 4.29 -13.22 5.39
CA ARG A 169 3.14 -14.06 5.76
C ARG A 169 1.90 -13.50 5.07
N SER A 170 1.14 -14.36 4.41
CA SER A 170 -0.08 -13.99 3.70
C SER A 170 -1.13 -15.05 3.99
N ASP A 171 -2.30 -14.61 4.47
CA ASP A 171 -3.44 -15.47 4.76
C ASP A 171 -4.76 -14.76 4.42
N GLU A 172 -5.88 -15.28 4.92
CA GLU A 172 -7.24 -14.79 4.64
C GLU A 172 -7.55 -13.43 5.27
N ASP A 173 -6.75 -13.00 6.25
CA ASP A 173 -7.02 -11.81 7.05
C ASP A 173 -5.89 -10.77 7.04
N VAL A 174 -4.65 -11.20 6.79
CA VAL A 174 -3.49 -10.33 6.88
C VAL A 174 -2.43 -10.60 5.80
N MET A 175 -1.81 -9.50 5.35
CA MET A 175 -0.61 -9.47 4.53
C MET A 175 0.53 -8.83 5.30
N VAL A 176 1.55 -9.60 5.63
CA VAL A 176 2.67 -9.18 6.48
C VAL A 176 3.96 -9.19 5.67
N SER A 177 4.66 -8.06 5.65
CA SER A 177 5.97 -7.92 5.02
C SER A 177 7.00 -8.88 5.63
N PRO A 178 8.09 -9.22 4.91
CA PRO A 178 9.18 -10.01 5.46
C PRO A 178 9.74 -9.44 6.76
N ALA A 179 10.01 -8.13 6.80
CA ALA A 179 10.49 -7.47 8.02
C ALA A 179 9.50 -7.57 9.18
N SER A 180 8.20 -7.43 8.91
CA SER A 180 7.18 -7.50 9.95
C SER A 180 6.98 -8.92 10.48
N LYS A 181 7.05 -9.92 9.61
CA LYS A 181 7.01 -11.34 10.00
C LYS A 181 8.16 -11.70 10.93
N ASP A 182 9.35 -11.18 10.65
CA ASP A 182 10.55 -11.44 11.42
C ASP A 182 10.67 -10.52 12.66
N GLY A 183 9.66 -9.69 12.93
CA GLY A 183 9.60 -8.80 14.09
C GLY A 183 10.64 -7.67 14.07
N LEU A 184 11.18 -7.32 12.90
CA LEU A 184 12.24 -6.32 12.78
C LEU A 184 11.68 -4.91 13.03
N LEU A 185 12.46 -4.05 13.69
CA LEU A 185 12.05 -2.67 14.01
C LEU A 185 11.76 -1.84 12.76
N ASN A 186 12.52 -2.05 11.68
CA ASN A 186 12.30 -1.37 10.40
C ASN A 186 10.93 -1.72 9.78
N SER A 187 10.20 -2.71 10.31
CA SER A 187 8.84 -2.99 9.89
C SER A 187 7.81 -1.93 10.32
N LYS A 188 8.13 -1.17 11.37
CA LYS A 188 7.29 -0.11 11.94
C LYS A 188 7.70 1.30 11.53
N LEU A 189 8.80 1.41 10.78
CA LEU A 189 9.32 2.67 10.28
C LEU A 189 8.83 2.88 8.85
N ASP A 190 8.35 4.09 8.60
CA ASP A 190 8.01 4.53 7.26
C ASP A 190 9.29 4.66 6.42
N ILE A 191 9.24 4.24 5.15
CA ILE A 191 10.40 4.36 4.24
C ILE A 191 10.94 5.79 4.18
N PHE A 192 10.07 6.80 4.32
CA PHE A 192 10.43 8.22 4.29
C PHE A 192 11.08 8.74 5.57
N SER A 193 10.96 8.02 6.69
CA SER A 193 11.62 8.35 7.96
C SER A 193 13.01 7.72 8.08
N LEU A 194 13.38 6.81 7.17
CA LEU A 194 14.70 6.18 7.16
C LEU A 194 15.78 7.11 6.59
N ASN A 195 17.04 6.84 6.95
CA ASN A 195 18.19 7.47 6.29
C ASN A 195 18.10 7.25 4.76
N LYS A 196 18.38 8.30 3.98
CA LYS A 196 18.20 8.31 2.53
C LYS A 196 18.92 7.17 1.79
N ASP A 197 20.12 6.81 2.23
CA ASP A 197 20.94 5.79 1.57
C ASP A 197 20.40 4.39 1.88
N LEU A 198 19.99 4.18 3.14
CA LEU A 198 19.30 2.95 3.55
C LEU A 198 17.95 2.80 2.83
N ALA A 199 17.14 3.85 2.81
CA ALA A 199 15.84 3.85 2.15
C ALA A 199 15.97 3.59 0.65
N MET A 200 16.93 4.24 -0.01
CA MET A 200 17.25 3.97 -1.42
C MET A 200 17.68 2.51 -1.60
N SER A 201 18.54 1.96 -0.74
CA SER A 201 18.97 0.56 -0.85
C SER A 201 17.79 -0.43 -0.75
N ILE A 202 16.82 -0.13 0.13
CA ILE A 202 15.60 -0.93 0.32
C ILE A 202 14.71 -0.84 -0.92
N VAL A 203 14.43 0.37 -1.40
CA VAL A 203 13.61 0.61 -2.61
C VAL A 203 14.25 -0.03 -3.84
N ASP A 204 15.55 0.16 -4.04
CA ASP A 204 16.28 -0.41 -5.18
C ASP A 204 16.22 -1.93 -5.15
N ARG A 205 16.55 -2.54 -4.00
CA ARG A 205 16.53 -4.00 -3.84
C ARG A 205 15.14 -4.60 -4.07
N HIS A 206 14.09 -3.99 -3.50
CA HIS A 206 12.73 -4.49 -3.63
C HIS A 206 12.25 -4.47 -5.08
N MET A 207 12.56 -3.39 -5.81
CA MET A 207 12.20 -3.24 -7.22
C MET A 207 13.07 -4.09 -8.15
N ASN A 208 14.26 -4.50 -7.69
CA ASN A 208 15.29 -5.16 -8.49
C ASN A 208 15.74 -6.51 -7.94
N PRO A 209 14.82 -7.46 -7.70
CA PRO A 209 15.17 -8.74 -7.08
C PRO A 209 16.17 -9.54 -7.93
N TRP A 210 16.19 -9.34 -9.25
CA TRP A 210 17.07 -10.02 -10.21
C TRP A 210 18.54 -9.59 -10.18
N PHE A 211 18.82 -8.38 -9.69
CA PHE A 211 20.20 -7.86 -9.63
C PHE A 211 20.96 -8.38 -8.41
N VAL A 212 20.26 -9.01 -7.46
CA VAL A 212 20.83 -9.48 -6.22
C VAL A 212 21.05 -10.99 -6.31
N LYS A 213 22.30 -11.40 -6.56
CA LYS A 213 22.70 -12.82 -6.72
C LYS A 213 22.30 -13.70 -5.52
N ASP A 214 22.18 -13.10 -4.34
CA ASP A 214 21.80 -13.77 -3.09
C ASP A 214 20.57 -13.12 -2.44
N TYR A 215 19.49 -12.94 -3.21
CA TYR A 215 18.25 -12.32 -2.71
C TYR A 215 17.77 -12.95 -1.38
N TRP A 216 17.87 -14.27 -1.24
CA TRP A 216 17.50 -15.02 -0.03
C TRP A 216 18.35 -14.73 1.21
N ARG A 217 19.55 -14.15 1.04
CA ARG A 217 20.44 -13.77 2.15
C ARG A 217 20.33 -12.30 2.52
N GLN A 218 19.47 -11.54 1.84
CA GLN A 218 19.32 -10.13 2.10
C GLN A 218 18.51 -9.88 3.36
N PRO A 219 18.76 -8.76 4.07
CA PRO A 219 17.89 -8.32 5.15
C PRO A 219 16.44 -8.19 4.64
N PRO A 220 15.46 -8.75 5.37
CA PRO A 220 14.04 -8.59 5.06
C PRO A 220 13.68 -7.11 4.90
N ASP A 221 12.99 -6.77 3.80
CA ASP A 221 12.45 -5.42 3.62
C ASP A 221 11.01 -5.31 4.15
N ASN A 222 10.56 -4.06 4.31
CA ASN A 222 9.26 -3.76 4.87
C ASN A 222 8.14 -3.69 3.82
N PHE A 223 8.36 -4.12 2.58
CA PHE A 223 7.38 -3.91 1.52
C PHE A 223 6.60 -5.17 1.16
N MET A 224 5.38 -4.94 0.67
CA MET A 224 4.55 -5.95 0.02
C MET A 224 4.06 -5.39 -1.31
N SER A 225 4.40 -6.06 -2.42
CA SER A 225 3.91 -5.72 -3.75
C SER A 225 2.44 -6.08 -3.95
N TRP A 226 1.75 -5.17 -4.61
CA TRP A 226 0.38 -5.26 -5.11
C TRP A 226 0.36 -4.83 -6.58
N THR A 227 -0.64 -5.27 -7.34
CA THR A 227 -0.83 -4.86 -8.73
C THR A 227 -2.25 -4.37 -8.95
N SER A 228 -2.45 -3.33 -9.76
CA SER A 228 -3.77 -2.95 -10.28
C SER A 228 -4.27 -3.85 -11.41
N SER A 229 -3.44 -4.81 -11.87
CA SER A 229 -3.75 -5.71 -12.97
C SER A 229 -4.10 -7.11 -12.49
N LEU A 230 -5.39 -7.44 -12.56
CA LEU A 230 -5.84 -8.81 -12.32
C LEU A 230 -5.23 -9.79 -13.35
N LEU A 231 -5.08 -9.39 -14.62
CA LEU A 231 -4.41 -10.20 -15.64
C LEU A 231 -2.98 -10.57 -15.21
N TYR A 232 -2.22 -9.60 -14.71
CA TYR A 232 -0.87 -9.84 -14.23
C TYR A 232 -0.86 -10.75 -12.99
N ALA A 233 -1.78 -10.55 -12.04
CA ALA A 233 -1.91 -11.41 -10.87
C ALA A 233 -2.21 -12.87 -11.27
N VAL A 234 -3.13 -13.09 -12.21
CA VAL A 234 -3.46 -14.41 -12.76
C VAL A 234 -2.26 -15.02 -13.48
N GLN A 235 -1.57 -14.27 -14.33
CA GLN A 235 -0.35 -14.73 -15.00
C GLN A 235 0.76 -15.10 -14.01
N TYR A 236 0.91 -14.33 -12.93
CA TYR A 236 1.86 -14.65 -11.89
C TYR A 236 1.44 -15.92 -11.14
N ALA A 237 0.16 -16.15 -10.88
CA ALA A 237 -0.34 -17.39 -10.30
C ALA A 237 0.00 -18.62 -11.16
N LEU A 238 -0.24 -18.54 -12.47
CA LEU A 238 0.11 -19.60 -13.42
C LEU A 238 1.61 -19.89 -13.46
N TYR A 239 2.44 -18.85 -13.40
CA TYR A 239 3.89 -19.00 -13.30
C TYR A 239 4.32 -19.69 -12.02
N ARG A 240 3.72 -19.35 -10.88
CA ARG A 240 4.07 -19.98 -9.60
C ARG A 240 3.68 -21.45 -9.58
N ARG A 241 2.55 -21.83 -10.19
CA ARG A 241 2.23 -23.25 -10.39
C ARG A 241 3.35 -24.00 -11.10
N TYR A 242 3.82 -23.45 -12.22
CA TYR A 242 4.86 -24.07 -13.03
C TYR A 242 6.23 -24.07 -12.35
N HIS A 243 6.71 -22.92 -11.86
CA HIS A 243 8.07 -22.75 -11.32
C HIS A 243 8.22 -23.21 -9.88
N HIS A 244 7.19 -23.05 -9.06
CA HIS A 244 7.25 -23.41 -7.66
C HIS A 244 6.67 -24.81 -7.39
N GLY A 245 6.03 -25.45 -8.37
CA GLY A 245 5.38 -26.75 -8.17
C GLY A 245 4.26 -26.68 -7.13
N CYS A 246 3.65 -25.50 -6.96
CA CYS A 246 2.47 -25.32 -6.13
C CYS A 246 1.23 -25.75 -6.91
N THR A 247 0.28 -26.41 -6.25
CA THR A 247 -1.01 -26.76 -6.83
C THR A 247 -1.88 -25.51 -7.06
N SER A 248 -2.86 -25.61 -7.95
CA SER A 248 -3.81 -24.52 -8.20
C SER A 248 -4.63 -24.16 -6.93
N GLU A 249 -4.81 -25.10 -6.00
CA GLU A 249 -5.51 -24.89 -4.73
C GLU A 249 -4.69 -24.11 -3.72
N GLU A 250 -3.37 -24.36 -3.68
CA GLU A 250 -2.41 -23.68 -2.80
C GLU A 250 -2.14 -22.23 -3.22
N ILE A 251 -2.24 -21.92 -4.51
CA ILE A 251 -1.98 -20.57 -5.03
C ILE A 251 -3.24 -19.73 -4.88
N LYS A 252 -3.09 -18.61 -4.17
CA LYS A 252 -4.17 -17.69 -3.88
C LYS A 252 -3.97 -16.35 -4.57
N ILE A 253 -5.07 -15.69 -4.89
CA ILE A 253 -5.12 -14.29 -5.29
C ILE A 253 -6.00 -13.57 -4.27
N CYS A 254 -5.45 -12.55 -3.63
CA CYS A 254 -6.18 -11.62 -2.78
C CYS A 254 -6.51 -10.36 -3.57
N VAL A 255 -7.76 -9.92 -3.51
CA VAL A 255 -8.19 -8.59 -3.95
C VAL A 255 -8.56 -7.75 -2.73
N VAL A 256 -8.19 -6.47 -2.74
CA VAL A 256 -8.61 -5.49 -1.74
C VAL A 256 -9.35 -4.34 -2.43
N ASP A 257 -10.40 -3.81 -1.78
CA ASP A 257 -10.99 -2.52 -2.16
C ASP A 257 -10.24 -1.41 -1.40
N THR A 258 -9.44 -0.61 -2.13
CA THR A 258 -8.57 0.42 -1.54
C THR A 258 -9.36 1.54 -0.85
N THR A 259 -10.64 1.73 -1.19
CA THR A 259 -11.51 2.72 -0.54
C THR A 259 -11.83 2.35 0.91
N ALA A 260 -11.69 1.07 1.27
CA ALA A 260 -11.85 0.59 2.65
C ALA A 260 -10.58 0.77 3.52
N PHE A 261 -9.50 1.30 2.94
CA PHE A 261 -8.22 1.52 3.62
C PHE A 261 -7.96 3.00 3.83
N GLN A 262 -7.14 3.28 4.83
CA GLN A 262 -6.74 4.65 5.09
C GLN A 262 -5.81 5.16 3.97
N LYS A 263 -5.94 6.45 3.65
CA LYS A 263 -5.00 7.16 2.78
C LYS A 263 -3.56 6.95 3.28
N GLY A 264 -2.64 6.70 2.36
CA GLY A 264 -1.25 6.38 2.66
C GLY A 264 -0.99 4.91 3.00
N GLN A 265 -1.98 4.02 3.01
CA GLN A 265 -1.73 2.58 3.18
C GLN A 265 -0.98 1.96 1.98
N PHE A 266 -1.23 2.51 0.80
CA PHE A 266 -0.61 2.08 -0.45
C PHE A 266 0.10 3.25 -1.12
N ILE A 267 1.15 2.95 -1.88
CA ILE A 267 1.86 3.93 -2.69
C ILE A 267 2.19 3.35 -4.06
N HIS A 268 2.09 4.18 -5.10
CA HIS A 268 2.44 3.75 -6.45
C HIS A 268 3.95 3.54 -6.56
N ALA A 269 4.39 2.30 -6.85
CA ALA A 269 5.80 1.90 -6.85
C ALA A 269 6.67 2.78 -7.76
N LYS A 270 6.21 3.04 -8.99
CA LYS A 270 6.85 3.95 -9.93
C LYS A 270 7.03 5.37 -9.39
N ARG A 271 6.06 5.93 -8.65
CA ARG A 271 6.17 7.27 -8.06
C ARG A 271 7.19 7.28 -6.92
N LEU A 272 7.15 6.27 -6.04
CA LEU A 272 8.16 6.08 -5.00
C LEU A 272 9.56 6.02 -5.59
N LEU A 273 9.77 5.15 -6.57
CA LEU A 273 11.05 4.99 -7.25
C LEU A 273 11.51 6.28 -7.91
N LYS A 274 10.60 7.01 -8.58
CA LYS A 274 10.92 8.29 -9.23
C LYS A 274 11.40 9.32 -8.22
N ALA A 275 10.71 9.44 -7.09
CA ALA A 275 11.09 10.39 -6.05
C ALA A 275 12.51 10.12 -5.55
N TYR A 276 12.85 8.86 -5.24
CA TYR A 276 14.19 8.51 -4.77
C TYR A 276 15.28 8.73 -5.83
N TYR A 277 15.02 8.39 -7.09
CA TYR A 277 15.99 8.63 -8.16
C TYR A 277 16.23 10.12 -8.42
N ASP A 278 15.15 10.91 -8.51
CA ASP A 278 15.26 12.35 -8.75
C ASP A 278 15.92 13.09 -7.57
N ARG A 279 15.48 12.78 -6.34
CA ARG A 279 15.82 13.58 -5.14
C ARG A 279 17.07 13.08 -4.42
N VAL A 280 17.32 11.76 -4.41
CA VAL A 280 18.46 11.16 -3.71
C VAL A 280 19.61 10.89 -4.68
N LYS A 281 19.39 10.08 -5.72
CA LYS A 281 20.47 9.74 -6.68
C LYS A 281 20.82 10.92 -7.60
N ARG A 282 19.87 11.82 -7.88
CA ARG A 282 20.01 12.92 -8.85
C ARG A 282 20.40 12.43 -10.25
N VAL A 283 19.85 11.27 -10.62
CA VAL A 283 20.06 10.63 -11.94
C VAL A 283 18.71 10.32 -12.54
N ASP A 284 18.59 10.43 -13.88
CA ASP A 284 17.40 9.96 -14.56
C ASP A 284 17.22 8.45 -14.34
N MET A 285 16.11 8.10 -13.71
CA MET A 285 15.67 6.72 -13.49
C MET A 285 15.78 5.87 -14.77
N ARG A 286 15.46 6.43 -15.94
CA ARG A 286 15.49 5.72 -17.22
C ARG A 286 16.90 5.32 -17.66
N GLN A 287 17.91 6.07 -17.24
CA GLN A 287 19.31 5.77 -17.52
C GLN A 287 19.87 4.68 -16.59
N SER A 288 19.23 4.47 -15.45
CA SER A 288 19.68 3.53 -14.42
C SER A 288 19.04 2.14 -14.52
N PHE A 289 18.04 1.97 -15.38
CA PHE A 289 17.30 0.72 -15.51
C PHE A 289 17.42 0.12 -16.90
N SER A 290 17.64 -1.20 -16.93
CA SER A 290 17.53 -1.95 -18.19
C SER A 290 16.11 -1.86 -18.74
N THR A 291 15.96 -1.88 -20.06
CA THR A 291 14.67 -1.84 -20.76
C THR A 291 13.68 -2.89 -20.25
N ARG A 292 14.18 -4.07 -19.84
CA ARG A 292 13.39 -5.17 -19.28
C ARG A 292 12.70 -4.81 -17.97
N LEU A 293 13.37 -4.04 -17.15
CA LEU A 293 12.87 -3.58 -15.85
C LEU A 293 11.93 -2.39 -16.01
N LEU A 294 12.16 -1.51 -17.00
CA LEU A 294 11.18 -0.50 -17.38
C LEU A 294 9.87 -1.15 -17.84
N VAL A 295 9.92 -2.29 -18.55
CA VAL A 295 8.70 -3.07 -18.87
C VAL A 295 8.02 -3.58 -17.59
N TYR A 296 8.78 -4.15 -16.65
CA TYR A 296 8.25 -4.65 -15.39
C TYR A 296 7.60 -3.54 -14.55
N ILE A 297 8.32 -2.45 -14.28
CA ILE A 297 7.85 -1.36 -13.41
C ILE A 297 6.70 -0.57 -14.05
N TYR A 298 6.73 -0.37 -15.38
CA TYR A 298 5.74 0.49 -16.04
C TYR A 298 4.53 -0.25 -16.59
N GLN A 299 4.56 -1.57 -16.71
CA GLN A 299 3.45 -2.34 -17.26
C GLN A 299 2.77 -3.26 -16.25
N ASN A 300 3.25 -3.37 -15.02
CA ASN A 300 2.60 -4.26 -14.04
C ASN A 300 1.64 -3.51 -13.10
N GLY A 301 1.55 -2.18 -13.19
CA GLY A 301 0.67 -1.38 -12.32
C GLY A 301 0.98 -1.60 -10.85
N GLU A 302 2.26 -1.62 -10.48
CA GLU A 302 2.70 -2.02 -9.15
C GLU A 302 2.48 -0.92 -8.10
N PHE A 303 1.96 -1.35 -6.95
CA PHE A 303 1.78 -0.57 -5.73
C PHE A 303 2.45 -1.30 -4.57
N LEU A 304 2.84 -0.58 -3.54
CA LEU A 304 3.40 -1.15 -2.32
C LEU A 304 2.51 -0.83 -1.13
N SER A 305 2.39 -1.77 -0.20
CA SER A 305 2.10 -1.48 1.21
C SER A 305 3.36 -1.71 2.04
N GLN A 306 3.38 -1.22 3.27
CA GLN A 306 4.45 -1.52 4.23
C GLN A 306 3.93 -2.15 5.51
N GLY A 307 4.82 -2.85 6.23
CA GLY A 307 4.51 -3.48 7.52
C GLY A 307 3.50 -4.61 7.43
N ALA A 308 2.55 -4.60 8.37
CA ALA A 308 1.43 -5.53 8.40
C ALA A 308 0.13 -4.85 7.97
N LEU A 309 -0.51 -5.40 6.94
CA LEU A 309 -1.79 -4.95 6.43
C LEU A 309 -2.90 -5.93 6.81
N SER A 310 -3.75 -5.53 7.76
CA SER A 310 -4.99 -6.24 8.02
C SER A 310 -6.00 -5.94 6.93
N HIS A 311 -6.49 -6.98 6.26
CA HIS A 311 -7.50 -6.89 5.21
C HIS A 311 -8.79 -7.65 5.53
N ARG A 312 -8.91 -8.20 6.74
CA ARG A 312 -10.15 -8.79 7.27
C ARG A 312 -11.37 -7.91 6.97
N GLY A 313 -12.36 -8.49 6.28
CA GLY A 313 -13.60 -7.80 5.90
C GLY A 313 -13.46 -6.70 4.84
N LYS A 314 -12.27 -6.54 4.24
CA LYS A 314 -11.94 -5.53 3.21
C LYS A 314 -11.37 -6.15 1.93
N SER A 315 -11.40 -7.47 1.86
CA SER A 315 -10.77 -8.27 0.81
C SER A 315 -11.60 -9.49 0.45
N CYS A 316 -11.30 -10.05 -0.71
CA CYS A 316 -11.68 -11.41 -1.05
C CYS A 316 -10.42 -12.18 -1.45
N VAL A 317 -10.32 -13.42 -1.02
CA VAL A 317 -9.24 -14.34 -1.39
C VAL A 317 -9.84 -15.52 -2.13
N MET A 318 -9.21 -15.90 -3.23
CA MET A 318 -9.62 -17.03 -4.06
C MET A 318 -8.42 -17.88 -4.45
N SER A 319 -8.63 -19.16 -4.70
CA SER A 319 -7.59 -20.02 -5.29
C SER A 319 -7.55 -19.86 -6.81
N LEU A 320 -6.39 -20.16 -7.40
CA LEU A 320 -6.28 -20.32 -8.85
C LEU A 320 -7.24 -21.40 -9.34
N ALA A 321 -7.37 -22.51 -8.61
CA ALA A 321 -8.32 -23.58 -8.93
C ALA A 321 -9.77 -23.07 -9.02
N GLY A 322 -10.15 -22.12 -8.16
CA GLY A 322 -11.48 -21.49 -8.19
C GLY A 322 -11.73 -20.72 -9.49
N LEU A 323 -10.74 -19.95 -9.95
CA LEU A 323 -10.80 -19.24 -11.23
C LEU A 323 -10.89 -20.21 -12.41
N GLU A 324 -10.08 -21.26 -12.39
CA GLU A 324 -10.06 -22.28 -13.45
C GLU A 324 -11.41 -22.99 -13.58
N LYS A 325 -11.94 -23.47 -12.45
CA LYS A 325 -13.24 -24.15 -12.38
C LYS A 325 -14.40 -23.25 -12.80
N SER A 326 -14.27 -21.94 -12.59
CA SER A 326 -15.33 -20.97 -12.89
C SER A 326 -15.29 -20.46 -14.34
N GLY A 327 -14.38 -20.97 -15.18
CA GLY A 327 -14.37 -20.70 -16.62
C GLY A 327 -13.26 -19.76 -17.10
N LEU A 328 -12.18 -19.57 -16.33
CA LEU A 328 -11.05 -18.72 -16.76
C LEU A 328 -10.53 -19.10 -18.15
N TYR A 329 -10.34 -20.39 -18.42
CA TYR A 329 -9.86 -20.88 -19.72
C TYR A 329 -10.93 -20.93 -20.80
N SER A 330 -12.21 -21.02 -20.42
CA SER A 330 -13.31 -20.87 -21.39
C SER A 330 -13.35 -19.45 -21.94
N LEU A 331 -13.14 -18.45 -21.07
CA LEU A 331 -13.14 -17.05 -21.45
C LEU A 331 -11.84 -16.62 -22.14
N TYR A 332 -10.69 -17.13 -21.68
CA TYR A 332 -9.38 -16.82 -22.21
C TYR A 332 -8.52 -18.09 -22.41
N PRO A 333 -8.76 -18.85 -23.50
CA PRO A 333 -8.04 -20.10 -23.78
C PRO A 333 -6.53 -19.93 -23.85
N GLU A 334 -6.03 -18.76 -24.25
CA GLU A 334 -4.61 -18.47 -24.38
C GLU A 334 -3.86 -18.53 -23.03
N LEU A 335 -4.59 -18.42 -21.91
CA LEU A 335 -4.02 -18.58 -20.56
C LEU A 335 -3.65 -20.04 -20.25
N ALA A 336 -4.22 -21.02 -20.96
CA ALA A 336 -3.96 -22.45 -20.73
C ALA A 336 -2.62 -22.92 -21.33
N ILE A 337 -1.98 -22.10 -22.16
CA ILE A 337 -0.75 -22.48 -22.90
C ILE A 337 0.44 -22.58 -21.92
N LEU A 338 0.98 -23.78 -21.76
CA LEU A 338 2.05 -24.09 -20.79
C LEU A 338 3.37 -23.35 -21.05
N GLU A 339 3.75 -23.14 -22.31
CA GLU A 339 5.02 -22.47 -22.68
C GLU A 339 5.12 -21.05 -22.12
N GLY A 340 3.98 -20.36 -22.00
CA GLY A 340 3.88 -19.01 -21.41
C GLY A 340 4.10 -18.96 -19.90
N GLN A 341 4.00 -20.11 -19.19
CA GLN A 341 4.11 -20.15 -17.73
C GLN A 341 5.55 -20.01 -17.23
N SER A 342 6.55 -20.05 -18.12
CA SER A 342 7.95 -19.92 -17.75
C SER A 342 8.43 -18.47 -17.53
N LYS A 343 7.75 -17.47 -18.11
CA LYS A 343 8.14 -16.04 -18.11
C LYS A 343 6.93 -15.10 -17.98
N TRP A 344 6.22 -15.13 -16.85
CA TRP A 344 4.94 -14.43 -16.66
C TRP A 344 4.90 -12.98 -17.16
N ALA A 345 5.91 -12.15 -16.85
CA ALA A 345 5.89 -10.75 -17.26
C ALA A 345 5.99 -10.58 -18.79
N VAL A 346 6.78 -11.42 -19.46
CA VAL A 346 6.90 -11.44 -20.93
C VAL A 346 5.61 -11.96 -21.55
N THR A 347 5.06 -13.04 -21.00
CA THR A 347 3.79 -13.63 -21.45
C THR A 347 2.64 -12.63 -21.29
N THR A 348 2.57 -11.92 -20.17
CA THR A 348 1.58 -10.87 -19.95
C THR A 348 1.71 -9.76 -21.00
N ALA A 349 2.93 -9.31 -21.31
CA ALA A 349 3.15 -8.31 -22.35
C ALA A 349 2.76 -8.83 -23.75
N HIS A 350 3.01 -10.10 -24.04
CA HIS A 350 2.58 -10.76 -25.28
C HIS A 350 1.05 -10.82 -25.39
N LEU A 351 0.36 -11.26 -24.34
CA LEU A 351 -1.11 -11.32 -24.29
C LEU A 351 -1.74 -9.94 -24.48
N ARG A 352 -1.22 -8.91 -23.81
CA ARG A 352 -1.67 -7.52 -24.02
C ARG A 352 -1.53 -7.08 -25.48
N LYS A 353 -0.42 -7.44 -26.14
CA LYS A 353 -0.21 -7.15 -27.56
C LYS A 353 -1.22 -7.91 -28.43
N LEU A 354 -1.39 -9.21 -28.20
CA LEU A 354 -2.34 -10.07 -28.91
C LEU A 354 -3.78 -9.53 -28.77
N TRP A 355 -4.14 -9.10 -27.57
CA TRP A 355 -5.48 -8.63 -27.22
C TRP A 355 -5.71 -7.13 -27.43
N THR A 356 -4.87 -6.49 -28.25
CA THR A 356 -5.04 -5.08 -28.64
C THR A 356 -6.06 -4.92 -29.77
N GLU A 357 -6.26 -5.96 -30.58
CA GLU A 357 -7.28 -5.97 -31.62
C GLU A 357 -8.68 -6.03 -31.03
N GLN A 358 -9.63 -5.38 -31.70
CA GLN A 358 -10.96 -5.15 -31.16
C GLN A 358 -11.85 -6.39 -31.35
N HIS A 359 -12.25 -6.99 -30.24
CA HIS A 359 -13.04 -8.20 -30.15
C HIS A 359 -14.54 -7.91 -29.97
N VAL A 360 -15.41 -8.60 -30.70
CA VAL A 360 -16.85 -8.56 -30.45
C VAL A 360 -17.16 -9.62 -29.42
N SER A 361 -17.88 -9.27 -28.35
CA SER A 361 -18.15 -10.23 -27.30
C SER A 361 -19.19 -11.26 -27.75
N THR A 362 -19.18 -12.46 -27.20
CA THR A 362 -20.32 -13.38 -27.32
C THR A 362 -21.19 -13.31 -26.06
N TYR A 363 -22.41 -13.82 -26.15
CA TYR A 363 -23.28 -13.93 -24.96
C TYR A 363 -22.65 -14.81 -23.88
N GLU A 364 -22.08 -15.94 -24.27
CA GLU A 364 -21.39 -16.89 -23.38
C GLU A 364 -20.19 -16.24 -22.66
N GLU A 365 -19.44 -15.36 -23.33
CA GLU A 365 -18.33 -14.64 -22.69
C GLU A 365 -18.82 -13.70 -21.57
N LEU A 366 -19.95 -13.02 -21.78
CA LEU A 366 -20.54 -12.14 -20.77
C LEU A 366 -21.06 -12.94 -19.57
N GLU A 367 -21.75 -14.05 -19.82
CA GLU A 367 -22.22 -14.94 -18.75
C GLU A 367 -21.06 -15.55 -17.97
N THR A 368 -20.02 -16.02 -18.67
CA THR A 368 -18.82 -16.59 -18.05
C THR A 368 -18.11 -15.56 -17.17
N ALA A 369 -18.01 -14.32 -17.61
CA ALA A 369 -17.42 -13.25 -16.81
C ALA A 369 -18.24 -12.95 -15.53
N LEU A 370 -19.58 -12.95 -15.62
CA LEU A 370 -20.45 -12.79 -14.45
C LEU A 370 -20.35 -13.97 -13.48
N LEU A 371 -20.27 -15.18 -14.01
CA LEU A 371 -20.08 -16.39 -13.22
C LEU A 371 -18.75 -16.35 -12.46
N LEU A 372 -17.65 -16.01 -13.17
CA LEU A 372 -16.32 -15.82 -12.58
C LEU A 372 -16.34 -14.77 -11.46
N ALA A 373 -16.89 -13.58 -11.75
CA ALA A 373 -16.96 -12.48 -10.80
C ALA A 373 -17.68 -12.90 -9.51
N ARG A 374 -18.83 -13.55 -9.63
CA ARG A 374 -19.63 -14.01 -8.50
C ARG A 374 -18.98 -15.14 -7.70
N ALA A 375 -18.44 -16.13 -8.41
CA ALA A 375 -17.91 -17.33 -7.76
C ALA A 375 -16.58 -17.06 -7.05
N CYS A 376 -15.75 -16.16 -7.59
CA CYS A 376 -14.40 -15.95 -7.11
C CYS A 376 -14.21 -14.68 -6.27
N PHE A 377 -15.10 -13.69 -6.39
CA PHE A 377 -14.92 -12.38 -5.75
C PHE A 377 -16.09 -12.03 -4.84
N VAL A 378 -16.33 -12.91 -3.87
CA VAL A 378 -17.44 -12.78 -2.91
C VAL A 378 -17.29 -11.49 -2.11
N GLY A 379 -18.40 -10.75 -1.97
CA GLY A 379 -18.46 -9.48 -1.24
C GLY A 379 -18.11 -8.24 -2.07
N PHE A 380 -17.77 -8.40 -3.35
CA PHE A 380 -17.49 -7.30 -4.28
C PHE A 380 -18.64 -7.09 -5.28
N ASP A 381 -18.63 -5.94 -5.95
CA ASP A 381 -19.60 -5.65 -7.01
C ASP A 381 -19.35 -6.58 -8.21
N VAL A 382 -20.32 -7.45 -8.49
CA VAL A 382 -20.24 -8.48 -9.54
C VAL A 382 -20.12 -7.85 -10.93
N LEU A 383 -20.82 -6.74 -11.18
CA LEU A 383 -20.77 -6.07 -12.48
C LEU A 383 -19.39 -5.47 -12.72
N ASP A 384 -18.88 -4.76 -11.72
CA ASP A 384 -17.57 -4.08 -11.75
C ASP A 384 -16.44 -5.06 -12.05
N LEU A 385 -16.41 -6.20 -11.34
CA LEU A 385 -15.41 -7.23 -11.56
C LEU A 385 -15.60 -8.02 -12.86
N ALA A 386 -16.83 -8.25 -13.30
CA ALA A 386 -17.07 -8.85 -14.62
C ALA A 386 -16.53 -7.95 -15.74
N ILE A 387 -16.71 -6.63 -15.63
CA ILE A 387 -16.14 -5.66 -16.59
C ILE A 387 -14.62 -5.70 -16.55
N MET A 388 -14.02 -5.76 -15.36
CA MET A 388 -12.57 -5.88 -15.22
C MET A 388 -12.03 -7.15 -15.88
N ILE A 389 -12.68 -8.29 -15.66
CA ILE A 389 -12.31 -9.57 -16.27
C ILE A 389 -12.43 -9.47 -17.79
N LEU A 390 -13.57 -8.99 -18.31
CA LEU A 390 -13.81 -8.79 -19.74
C LEU A 390 -12.76 -7.88 -20.39
N SER A 391 -12.25 -6.92 -19.62
CA SER A 391 -11.26 -5.92 -20.05
C SER A 391 -9.84 -6.46 -20.16
N PHE A 392 -9.59 -7.76 -19.98
CA PHE A 392 -8.29 -8.34 -20.35
C PHE A 392 -8.06 -8.22 -21.87
N ARG A 393 -9.14 -8.27 -22.65
CA ARG A 393 -9.14 -8.13 -24.11
C ARG A 393 -9.90 -6.88 -24.52
N ARG A 394 -9.38 -6.18 -25.54
CA ARG A 394 -10.07 -4.99 -26.07
C ARG A 394 -11.40 -5.39 -26.71
N ARG A 395 -12.53 -4.99 -26.12
CA ARG A 395 -13.87 -5.30 -26.64
C ARG A 395 -14.51 -4.12 -27.39
N LYS A 396 -15.45 -4.42 -28.30
CA LYS A 396 -16.32 -3.43 -28.97
C LYS A 396 -17.45 -2.99 -28.03
N PHE A 397 -17.71 -1.69 -27.96
CA PHE A 397 -18.87 -1.12 -27.25
C PHE A 397 -19.99 -0.78 -28.24
N LYS A 398 -21.26 -0.89 -27.84
CA LYS A 398 -22.42 -0.58 -28.69
C LYS A 398 -22.52 0.90 -29.05
N HIS A 399 -22.28 1.79 -28.09
CA HIS A 399 -22.45 3.24 -28.24
C HIS A 399 -21.14 3.99 -28.48
N ALA A 400 -20.14 3.33 -29.08
CA ALA A 400 -18.84 3.93 -29.38
C ALA A 400 -18.91 5.20 -30.29
N THR A 401 -20.08 5.50 -30.87
CA THR A 401 -20.35 6.74 -31.61
C THR A 401 -20.41 7.99 -30.75
N TYR A 402 -20.69 7.91 -29.43
CA TYR A 402 -20.62 9.09 -28.56
C TYR A 402 -19.21 9.44 -28.07
N ALA A 403 -18.26 8.49 -28.15
CA ALA A 403 -16.87 8.71 -27.74
C ALA A 403 -15.98 9.32 -28.85
N ARG A 404 -16.52 9.56 -30.05
CA ARG A 404 -15.80 10.12 -31.21
C ARG A 404 -16.51 11.34 -31.81
N SER A 405 -16.64 12.40 -31.04
CA SER A 405 -16.43 13.74 -31.62
C SER A 405 -14.92 13.96 -31.70
N GLU A 406 -14.30 13.42 -32.76
CA GLU A 406 -12.86 13.48 -33.06
C GLU A 406 -12.34 14.89 -33.43
N LYS A 407 -12.96 15.96 -32.90
CA LYS A 407 -12.44 17.34 -33.03
C LYS A 407 -11.82 17.90 -31.76
N SER A 408 -11.67 17.12 -30.69
CA SER A 408 -10.94 17.53 -29.48
C SER A 408 -9.86 16.53 -29.07
N SER A 409 -8.86 16.34 -29.94
CA SER A 409 -7.70 15.45 -29.74
C SER A 409 -6.76 15.81 -28.57
N GLN A 410 -7.23 16.60 -27.60
CA GLN A 410 -6.49 16.94 -26.38
C GLN A 410 -7.35 16.91 -25.11
N GLY A 411 -8.64 16.56 -25.18
CA GLY A 411 -9.58 16.63 -24.05
C GLY A 411 -9.68 15.37 -23.19
N SER A 412 -9.86 14.17 -23.77
CA SER A 412 -10.24 12.98 -22.99
C SER A 412 -9.08 12.19 -22.36
N GLU A 413 -7.84 12.33 -22.85
CA GLU A 413 -6.68 11.66 -22.24
C GLU A 413 -6.17 12.39 -20.97
N ARG A 414 -6.73 13.57 -20.63
CA ARG A 414 -6.34 14.32 -19.44
C ARG A 414 -6.98 13.78 -18.15
N ASP A 415 -8.15 13.14 -18.25
CA ASP A 415 -8.94 12.76 -17.07
C ASP A 415 -8.59 11.36 -16.53
N ILE A 416 -7.92 10.52 -17.33
CA ILE A 416 -7.45 9.21 -16.85
C ILE A 416 -6.27 9.40 -15.89
N PRO A 417 -6.38 8.93 -14.62
CA PRO A 417 -5.29 9.01 -13.67
C PRO A 417 -4.02 8.34 -14.20
N ASP A 418 -2.84 8.80 -13.78
CA ASP A 418 -1.56 8.26 -14.23
C ASP A 418 -1.46 6.73 -14.09
N TRP A 419 -2.03 6.18 -13.01
CA TRP A 419 -2.09 4.73 -12.76
C TRP A 419 -3.05 4.00 -13.68
N GLY A 420 -4.07 4.67 -14.21
CA GLY A 420 -5.07 4.11 -15.12
C GLY A 420 -4.59 4.04 -16.56
N ARG A 421 -3.53 4.78 -16.91
CA ARG A 421 -2.96 4.79 -18.28
C ARG A 421 -2.27 3.47 -18.64
N LYS A 422 -1.74 2.76 -17.64
CA LYS A 422 -1.11 1.45 -17.78
C LYS A 422 -1.34 0.61 -16.51
N PRO A 423 -1.59 -0.70 -16.65
CA PRO A 423 -1.54 -1.45 -17.91
C PRO A 423 -2.79 -1.33 -18.79
N GLN A 424 -2.71 -1.91 -19.98
CA GLN A 424 -3.71 -1.73 -21.04
C GLN A 424 -5.10 -2.19 -20.63
N GLU A 425 -5.21 -3.33 -19.96
CA GLU A 425 -6.46 -3.87 -19.44
C GLU A 425 -7.09 -2.99 -18.35
N VAL A 426 -6.28 -2.30 -17.54
CA VAL A 426 -6.78 -1.33 -16.54
C VAL A 426 -7.38 -0.11 -17.24
N ARG A 427 -6.72 0.39 -18.29
CA ARG A 427 -7.27 1.47 -19.12
C ARG A 427 -8.57 1.06 -19.81
N GLN A 428 -8.65 -0.18 -20.30
CA GLN A 428 -9.86 -0.72 -20.94
C GLN A 428 -11.01 -0.84 -19.94
N TYR A 429 -10.72 -1.27 -18.73
CA TYR A 429 -11.67 -1.31 -17.61
C TYR A 429 -12.22 0.08 -17.30
N LEU A 430 -11.37 1.09 -17.15
CA LEU A 430 -11.83 2.48 -16.90
C LEU A 430 -12.70 3.00 -18.04
N ALA A 431 -12.28 2.78 -19.28
CA ALA A 431 -13.09 3.18 -20.45
C ALA A 431 -14.45 2.47 -20.50
N ALA A 432 -14.54 1.23 -20.01
CA ALA A 432 -15.80 0.50 -19.93
C ALA A 432 -16.72 1.04 -18.82
N LEU A 433 -16.15 1.50 -17.69
CA LEU A 433 -16.91 2.16 -16.63
C LEU A 433 -17.47 3.51 -17.10
N ASP A 434 -16.69 4.31 -17.83
CA ASP A 434 -17.14 5.59 -18.38
C ASP A 434 -18.37 5.43 -19.31
N VAL A 435 -18.47 4.30 -20.01
CA VAL A 435 -19.62 3.97 -20.86
C VAL A 435 -20.87 3.65 -20.04
N LEU A 436 -20.71 3.22 -18.78
CA LEU A 436 -21.80 2.81 -17.88
C LEU A 436 -22.32 3.94 -16.98
N GLU A 437 -21.46 4.88 -16.58
CA GLU A 437 -21.84 6.03 -15.73
C GLU A 437 -22.96 6.94 -16.26
N PRO A 438 -23.24 7.09 -17.58
CA PRO A 438 -24.34 7.95 -18.04
C PRO A 438 -25.75 7.30 -17.96
N MET A 439 -25.92 6.10 -17.41
CA MET A 439 -27.26 5.49 -17.28
C MET A 439 -27.98 6.02 -16.04
N PRO A 440 -29.13 6.73 -16.17
CA PRO A 440 -29.91 7.18 -15.03
C PRO A 440 -30.26 5.98 -14.16
N GLN A 441 -29.94 6.04 -12.86
CA GLN A 441 -30.35 5.01 -11.91
C GLN A 441 -31.87 5.02 -11.79
N GLU A 442 -32.54 4.06 -12.43
CA GLU A 442 -33.89 3.70 -12.04
C GLU A 442 -33.85 3.20 -10.59
N SER A 443 -34.71 3.80 -9.76
CA SER A 443 -34.80 3.63 -8.31
C SER A 443 -34.68 2.17 -7.85
N LYS A 444 -33.68 1.89 -7.00
CA LYS A 444 -33.49 0.59 -6.36
C LYS A 444 -34.56 0.34 -5.29
N GLU A 445 -35.63 -0.37 -5.63
CA GLU A 445 -36.46 -1.06 -4.64
C GLU A 445 -35.79 -2.39 -4.25
N SER A 446 -35.53 -2.57 -2.96
CA SER A 446 -34.92 -3.77 -2.41
C SER A 446 -35.94 -4.89 -2.31
N THR A 447 -35.76 -5.97 -3.06
CA THR A 447 -36.36 -7.27 -2.72
C THR A 447 -35.34 -8.37 -2.91
N VAL A 448 -34.94 -8.98 -1.79
CA VAL A 448 -34.06 -10.15 -1.74
C VAL A 448 -34.81 -11.34 -2.35
N LYS A 449 -34.43 -11.76 -3.55
CA LYS A 449 -34.85 -13.03 -4.19
C LYS A 449 -33.63 -13.85 -4.62
N THR A 450 -33.82 -15.16 -4.59
CA THR A 450 -32.83 -16.26 -4.65
C THR A 450 -31.99 -16.37 -5.94
N CYS A 451 -30.79 -16.95 -5.77
CA CYS A 451 -29.57 -17.00 -6.61
C CYS A 451 -29.62 -17.39 -8.12
N ARG A 452 -30.78 -17.56 -8.77
CA ARG A 452 -30.81 -17.86 -10.22
C ARG A 452 -31.55 -16.83 -11.08
N GLU A 453 -32.41 -15.99 -10.50
CA GLU A 453 -33.11 -14.92 -11.27
C GLU A 453 -32.40 -13.56 -11.23
N THR A 454 -31.35 -13.43 -10.43
CA THR A 454 -30.66 -12.16 -10.13
C THR A 454 -29.73 -11.64 -11.23
N ASP A 455 -29.48 -12.41 -12.28
CA ASP A 455 -28.36 -12.14 -13.20
C ASP A 455 -28.83 -11.47 -14.46
N ARG A 456 -30.12 -11.62 -14.75
CA ARG A 456 -30.77 -11.00 -15.90
C ARG A 456 -30.57 -9.49 -15.91
N PRO A 457 -30.74 -8.74 -14.79
CA PRO A 457 -30.48 -7.31 -14.79
C PRO A 457 -29.02 -6.96 -15.11
N THR A 458 -28.06 -7.63 -14.48
CA THR A 458 -26.62 -7.34 -14.66
C THR A 458 -26.14 -7.71 -16.06
N LEU A 459 -26.59 -8.85 -16.59
CA LEU A 459 -26.31 -9.27 -17.96
C LEU A 459 -26.92 -8.29 -18.97
N GLN A 460 -28.12 -7.77 -18.72
CA GLN A 460 -28.72 -6.73 -19.57
C GLN A 460 -27.89 -5.45 -19.57
N VAL A 461 -27.27 -5.06 -18.44
CA VAL A 461 -26.35 -3.92 -18.41
C VAL A 461 -25.11 -4.19 -19.28
N LEU A 462 -24.49 -5.37 -19.16
CA LEU A 462 -23.37 -5.76 -20.03
C LEU A 462 -23.76 -5.80 -21.51
N LEU A 463 -24.95 -6.33 -21.83
CA LEU A 463 -25.48 -6.36 -23.20
C LEU A 463 -25.77 -4.96 -23.74
N LYS A 464 -26.07 -3.96 -22.90
CA LYS A 464 -26.19 -2.56 -23.33
C LYS A 464 -24.83 -1.92 -23.59
N CYS A 465 -23.81 -2.32 -22.84
CA CYS A 465 -22.45 -1.76 -22.95
C CYS A 465 -21.67 -2.35 -24.14
N PHE A 466 -21.56 -3.68 -24.21
CA PHE A 466 -20.73 -4.38 -25.18
C PHE A 466 -21.49 -4.75 -26.45
N LEU A 467 -20.81 -4.66 -27.59
CA LEU A 467 -21.31 -5.23 -28.83
C LEU A 467 -21.19 -6.76 -28.73
N VAL A 468 -22.30 -7.44 -29.03
CA VAL A 468 -22.42 -8.89 -28.89
C VAL A 468 -22.83 -9.53 -30.20
N THR A 469 -22.14 -10.60 -30.61
CA THR A 469 -22.61 -11.50 -31.67
C THR A 469 -23.57 -12.54 -31.08
N SER A 470 -24.65 -12.83 -31.81
CA SER A 470 -25.64 -13.85 -31.47
C SER A 470 -25.04 -15.23 -31.32
#